data_AF-A0A844YV19-F1
#
_entry.id   AF-A0A844YV19-F1
#
_cell.length_a   1.000
_cell.length_b   1.000
_cell.length_c   1.000
_cell.angle_alpha   90.00
_cell.angle_beta   90.00
_cell.angle_gamma   90.00
#
_symmetry.space_group_name_H-M   'P 1'
#
loop_
_entity.id
_entity.type
_entity.pdbx_description
1 polymer ?
#
loop_
_entity_poly.entity_id
_entity_poly.type
_entity_poly.pdbx_seq_one_letter_code
_entity_poly.pdbx_strand_id
1 'polypeptide(L)'
;MAAPGSLWPVAQAIADDAILPAAQAATPEYVAKTARNRAIMIDFVTLLYHEKKPREAFEKYVDEGYIQHNPKIPDGREAALEWLEPVWNLPEAQIQVRRVLVDGDYGFVQIIGRMNNQDPGSAVMNIFRLEDGIIMEHWDVTQAMPAETASGRPLG
;
A
#
# COMPACT_ATOMS: atom_id res chain seq x y z
N MET A 1 19.74 -3.93 8.05
CA MET A 1 19.31 -3.97 6.63
C MET A 1 20.18 -4.95 5.87
N ALA A 2 19.59 -5.81 5.04
CA ALA A 2 20.35 -6.72 4.19
C ALA A 2 21.03 -5.94 3.04
N ALA A 3 22.13 -6.48 2.51
CA ALA A 3 22.86 -5.83 1.41
C ALA A 3 21.99 -5.80 0.13
N PRO A 4 22.15 -4.80 -0.75
CA PRO A 4 21.44 -4.75 -2.02
C PRO A 4 21.58 -6.07 -2.80
N GLY A 5 20.46 -6.68 -3.20
CA GLY A 5 20.44 -7.93 -3.97
C GLY A 5 20.53 -9.22 -3.15
N SER A 6 20.64 -9.14 -1.83
CA SER A 6 20.55 -10.33 -0.96
C SER A 6 19.09 -10.71 -0.69
N LEU A 7 18.77 -12.00 -0.87
CA LEU A 7 17.45 -12.53 -0.54
C LEU A 7 17.31 -12.65 0.98
N TRP A 8 16.12 -12.32 1.50
CA TRP A 8 15.79 -12.52 2.91
C TRP A 8 15.46 -13.99 3.17
N PRO A 9 16.20 -14.73 4.02
CA PRO A 9 15.83 -16.09 4.35
C PRO A 9 14.46 -16.11 5.04
N VAL A 10 13.64 -17.13 4.75
CA VAL A 10 12.35 -17.33 5.44
C VAL A 10 12.51 -17.37 6.96
N ALA A 11 13.60 -17.96 7.45
CA ALA A 11 13.91 -18.00 8.88
C ALA A 11 14.05 -16.60 9.49
N GLN A 12 14.59 -15.65 8.74
CA GLN A 12 14.69 -14.26 9.19
C GLN A 12 13.31 -13.60 9.17
N ALA A 13 12.49 -13.83 8.14
CA ALA A 13 11.09 -13.33 8.13
C ALA A 13 10.25 -13.87 9.31
N ILE A 14 10.50 -15.11 9.76
CA ILE A 14 9.89 -15.64 10.98
C ILE A 14 10.43 -14.92 12.22
N ALA A 15 11.75 -14.72 12.30
CA ALA A 15 12.39 -14.04 13.44
C ALA A 15 11.97 -12.58 13.60
N ASP A 16 11.61 -11.92 12.49
CA ASP A 16 11.13 -10.53 12.48
C ASP A 16 9.60 -10.43 12.59
N ASP A 17 8.91 -11.54 12.90
CA ASP A 17 7.45 -11.62 12.98
C ASP A 17 6.72 -11.21 11.68
N ALA A 18 7.41 -11.22 10.54
CA ALA A 18 6.78 -11.04 9.22
C ALA A 18 6.02 -12.29 8.77
N ILE A 19 6.36 -13.47 9.32
CA ILE A 19 5.60 -14.72 9.19
C ILE A 19 5.18 -15.15 10.58
N LEU A 20 3.92 -14.89 10.92
CA LEU A 20 3.37 -15.16 12.25
C LEU A 20 2.80 -16.58 12.37
N PRO A 21 3.05 -17.28 13.49
CA PRO A 21 2.36 -18.53 13.81
C PRO A 21 0.84 -18.32 13.92
N ALA A 22 0.05 -19.26 13.39
CA ALA A 22 -1.42 -19.17 13.41
C ALA A 22 -2.01 -19.01 14.82
N ALA A 23 -1.39 -19.61 15.84
CA ALA A 23 -1.81 -19.45 17.23
C ALA A 23 -1.68 -18.01 17.75
N GLN A 24 -0.65 -17.29 17.32
CA GLN A 24 -0.43 -15.89 17.68
C GLN A 24 -1.41 -14.96 16.92
N ALA A 25 -1.63 -15.23 15.63
CA ALA A 25 -2.62 -14.52 14.82
C ALA A 25 -4.07 -14.72 15.29
N ALA A 26 -4.34 -15.79 16.07
CA ALA A 26 -5.65 -16.07 16.65
C ALA A 26 -5.88 -15.46 18.05
N THR A 27 -4.87 -14.80 18.63
CA THR A 27 -5.03 -14.18 19.96
C THR A 27 -6.07 -13.05 19.93
N PRO A 28 -6.85 -12.82 21.01
CA PRO A 28 -7.83 -11.74 21.06
C PRO A 28 -7.22 -10.36 20.79
N GLU A 29 -6.00 -10.14 21.28
CA GLU A 29 -5.24 -8.90 21.05
C GLU A 29 -4.93 -8.70 19.56
N TYR A 30 -4.41 -9.73 18.89
CA TYR A 30 -4.08 -9.65 17.47
C TYR A 30 -5.32 -9.47 16.59
N VAL A 31 -6.42 -10.15 16.92
CA VAL A 31 -7.71 -9.98 16.23
C VAL A 31 -8.24 -8.55 16.40
N ALA A 32 -8.19 -8.00 17.61
CA ALA A 32 -8.62 -6.63 17.89
C ALA A 32 -7.74 -5.60 17.17
N LYS A 33 -6.41 -5.77 17.20
CA LYS A 33 -5.43 -4.97 16.45
C LYS A 33 -5.74 -4.99 14.96
N THR A 34 -5.94 -6.18 14.39
CA THR A 34 -6.28 -6.36 12.98
C THR A 34 -7.59 -5.66 12.61
N ALA A 35 -8.62 -5.76 13.47
CA ALA A 35 -9.90 -5.08 13.24
C ALA A 35 -9.77 -3.55 13.27
N ARG A 36 -9.01 -3.00 14.23
CA ARG A 36 -8.71 -1.58 14.33
C ARG A 36 -7.96 -1.08 13.10
N ASN A 37 -6.85 -1.73 12.75
CA ASN A 37 -6.02 -1.32 11.61
C ASN A 37 -6.77 -1.48 10.29
N ARG A 38 -7.71 -2.44 10.18
CA ARG A 38 -8.61 -2.54 9.02
C ARG A 38 -9.51 -1.33 8.86
N ALA A 39 -10.11 -0.83 9.95
CA ALA A 39 -10.93 0.36 9.90
C ALA A 39 -10.12 1.59 9.46
N ILE A 40 -8.90 1.73 9.99
CA ILE A 40 -7.95 2.79 9.62
C ILE A 40 -7.59 2.72 8.14
N MET A 41 -7.18 1.56 7.65
CA MET A 41 -6.83 1.39 6.25
C MET A 41 -8.02 1.72 5.36
N ILE A 42 -9.23 1.22 5.66
CA ILE A 42 -10.44 1.53 4.88
C ILE A 42 -10.69 3.04 4.80
N ASP A 43 -10.59 3.76 5.91
CA ASP A 43 -10.78 5.22 5.91
C ASP A 43 -9.70 5.93 5.10
N PHE A 44 -8.43 5.53 5.25
CA PHE A 44 -7.32 6.04 4.46
C PHE A 44 -7.53 5.86 2.96
N VAL A 45 -7.89 4.65 2.48
CA VAL A 45 -8.17 4.42 1.03
C VAL A 45 -9.41 5.17 0.57
N THR A 46 -10.40 5.36 1.43
CA THR A 46 -11.63 6.11 1.10
C THR A 46 -11.32 7.59 0.91
N LEU A 47 -10.65 8.23 1.87
CA LEU A 47 -10.22 9.62 1.75
C LEU A 47 -9.33 9.81 0.53
N LEU A 48 -8.36 8.92 0.32
CA LEU A 48 -7.40 9.05 -0.75
C LEU A 48 -8.02 8.84 -2.14
N TYR A 49 -8.68 7.70 -2.37
CA TYR A 49 -9.07 7.30 -3.73
C TYR A 49 -10.53 7.60 -4.07
N HIS A 50 -11.42 7.61 -3.08
CA HIS A 50 -12.85 7.91 -3.32
C HIS A 50 -13.14 9.39 -3.18
N GLU A 51 -12.74 10.00 -2.06
CA GLU A 51 -12.98 11.42 -1.80
C GLU A 51 -11.93 12.33 -2.45
N LYS A 52 -10.82 11.76 -2.92
CA LYS A 52 -9.72 12.48 -3.59
C LYS A 52 -9.12 13.58 -2.70
N LYS A 53 -8.94 13.27 -1.41
CA LYS A 53 -8.35 14.14 -0.40
C LYS A 53 -7.04 13.57 0.12
N PRO A 54 -5.98 13.52 -0.73
CA PRO A 54 -4.70 12.94 -0.36
C PRO A 54 -4.09 13.59 0.88
N ARG A 55 -4.09 14.93 0.98
CA ARG A 55 -3.52 15.64 2.13
C ARG A 55 -4.20 15.28 3.44
N GLU A 56 -5.54 15.27 3.46
CA GLU A 56 -6.31 14.86 4.64
C GLU A 56 -6.00 13.41 5.02
N ALA A 57 -5.95 12.49 4.05
CA ALA A 57 -5.64 11.09 4.30
C ALA A 57 -4.24 10.91 4.92
N PHE A 58 -3.21 11.58 4.37
CA PHE A 58 -1.84 11.47 4.84
C PHE A 58 -1.60 12.18 6.16
N GLU A 59 -2.12 13.39 6.38
CA GLU A 59 -1.97 14.10 7.66
C GLU A 59 -2.66 13.36 8.81
N LYS A 60 -3.77 12.67 8.53
CA LYS A 60 -4.54 11.91 9.52
C LYS A 60 -3.91 10.56 9.88
N TYR A 61 -3.28 9.89 8.91
CA TYR A 61 -2.92 8.47 9.07
C TYR A 61 -1.46 8.14 8.79
N VAL A 62 -0.65 9.06 8.27
CA VAL A 62 0.73 8.78 7.87
C VAL A 62 1.67 9.65 8.72
N ASP A 63 2.68 9.00 9.30
CA ASP A 63 3.71 9.69 10.05
C ASP A 63 4.48 10.65 9.13
N GLU A 64 4.93 11.79 9.66
CA GLU A 64 5.68 12.78 8.86
C GLU A 64 6.97 12.18 8.28
N GLY A 65 7.63 11.33 9.07
CA GLY A 65 8.86 10.61 8.70
C GLY A 65 8.64 9.18 8.24
N TYR A 66 7.44 8.84 7.72
CA TYR A 66 7.18 7.50 7.23
C TYR A 66 8.21 7.10 6.15
N ILE A 67 8.64 5.83 6.19
CA ILE A 67 9.67 5.31 5.31
C ILE A 67 9.06 4.90 3.97
N GLN A 68 9.57 5.47 2.87
CA GLN A 68 9.15 5.21 1.51
C GLN A 68 10.15 4.32 0.76
N HIS A 69 9.69 3.18 0.27
CA HIS A 69 10.52 2.25 -0.51
C HIS A 69 10.31 2.36 -2.02
N ASN A 70 9.34 3.14 -2.50
CA ASN A 70 9.16 3.38 -3.93
C ASN A 70 10.42 4.03 -4.53
N PRO A 71 11.06 3.43 -5.55
CA PRO A 71 12.34 3.92 -6.08
C PRO A 71 12.23 5.26 -6.84
N LYS A 72 11.02 5.75 -7.09
CA LYS A 72 10.74 6.99 -7.83
C LYS A 72 10.30 8.14 -6.92
N ILE A 73 10.02 7.88 -5.64
CA ILE A 73 9.48 8.86 -4.70
C ILE A 73 10.51 9.04 -3.59
N PRO A 74 10.99 10.28 -3.32
CA PRO A 74 11.83 10.54 -2.16
C PRO A 74 11.14 10.16 -0.84
N ASP A 75 11.93 10.08 0.22
CA ASP A 75 11.44 9.67 1.54
C ASP A 75 10.58 10.73 2.23
N GLY A 76 9.69 10.30 3.13
CA GLY A 76 8.86 11.17 3.97
C GLY A 76 7.51 11.61 3.38
N ARG A 77 6.59 12.04 4.27
CA ARG A 77 5.17 12.32 3.97
C ARG A 77 4.96 13.34 2.86
N GLU A 78 5.65 14.47 2.95
CA GLU A 78 5.48 15.55 1.98
C GLU A 78 5.96 15.14 0.59
N ALA A 79 7.05 14.36 0.48
CA ALA A 79 7.53 13.87 -0.81
C ALA A 79 6.50 12.96 -1.51
N ALA A 80 5.79 12.13 -0.75
CA ALA A 80 4.67 11.36 -1.31
C ALA A 80 3.48 12.23 -1.71
N LEU A 81 3.13 13.26 -0.92
CA LEU A 81 2.05 14.18 -1.27
C LEU A 81 2.37 14.98 -2.53
N GLU A 82 3.59 15.49 -2.67
CA GLU A 82 4.05 16.18 -3.88
C GLU A 82 3.93 15.32 -5.14
N TRP A 83 4.15 14.01 -5.00
CA TRP A 83 3.97 13.06 -6.10
C TRP A 83 2.49 12.77 -6.39
N LEU A 84 1.66 12.60 -5.35
CA LEU A 84 0.31 12.04 -5.45
C LEU A 84 -0.78 13.09 -5.69
N GLU A 85 -0.66 14.29 -5.11
CA GLU A 85 -1.64 15.37 -5.26
C GLU A 85 -1.94 15.74 -6.73
N PRO A 86 -0.94 15.84 -7.63
CA PRO A 86 -1.19 16.15 -9.04
C PRO A 86 -2.06 15.12 -9.77
N VAL A 87 -2.07 13.86 -9.34
CA VAL A 87 -2.84 12.77 -9.98
C VAL A 87 -4.34 13.09 -9.94
N TRP A 88 -4.83 13.71 -8.88
CA TRP A 88 -6.26 14.02 -8.71
C TRP A 88 -6.74 15.19 -9.56
N ASN A 89 -5.81 15.97 -10.13
CA ASN A 89 -6.09 17.06 -11.06
C ASN A 89 -6.17 16.57 -12.52
N LEU A 90 -5.86 15.30 -12.79
CA LEU A 90 -5.96 14.71 -14.13
C LEU A 90 -7.42 14.32 -14.41
N PRO A 91 -8.12 14.98 -15.36
CA PRO A 91 -9.55 14.76 -15.57
C PRO A 91 -9.86 13.36 -16.15
N GLU A 92 -8.90 12.76 -16.83
CA GLU A 92 -9.04 11.43 -17.45
C GLU A 92 -8.49 10.30 -16.57
N ALA A 93 -7.85 10.62 -15.43
CA ALA A 93 -7.29 9.59 -14.58
C ALA A 93 -8.40 8.73 -13.97
N GLN A 94 -8.21 7.42 -14.04
CA GLN A 94 -9.11 6.44 -13.45
C GLN A 94 -8.29 5.54 -12.54
N ILE A 95 -8.68 5.47 -11.28
CA ILE A 95 -8.07 4.59 -10.29
C ILE A 95 -9.17 3.79 -9.62
N GLN A 96 -8.98 2.49 -9.53
CA GLN A 96 -9.88 1.56 -8.88
C GLN A 96 -9.13 0.80 -7.80
N VAL A 97 -9.61 0.89 -6.56
CA VAL A 97 -9.21 0.00 -5.47
C VAL A 97 -9.91 -1.35 -5.69
N ARG A 98 -9.14 -2.41 -5.91
CA ARG A 98 -9.69 -3.76 -6.12
C ARG A 98 -9.98 -4.47 -4.82
N ARG A 99 -9.12 -4.30 -3.82
CA ARG A 99 -9.26 -4.90 -2.49
C ARG A 99 -8.31 -4.27 -1.49
N VAL A 100 -8.70 -4.40 -0.22
CA VAL A 100 -7.92 -4.06 0.95
C VAL A 100 -7.86 -5.29 1.83
N LEU A 101 -6.65 -5.71 2.21
CA LEU A 101 -6.43 -6.78 3.18
C LEU A 101 -5.64 -6.20 4.34
N VAL A 102 -5.94 -6.64 5.56
CA VAL A 102 -5.20 -6.21 6.76
C VAL A 102 -4.99 -7.41 7.65
N ASP A 103 -3.76 -7.55 8.12
CA ASP A 103 -3.30 -8.59 9.02
C ASP A 103 -2.34 -7.97 10.05
N GLY A 104 -2.79 -7.88 11.31
CA GLY A 104 -2.05 -7.21 12.38
C GLY A 104 -1.70 -5.77 12.01
N ASP A 105 -0.40 -5.50 11.98
CA ASP A 105 0.18 -4.19 11.68
C ASP A 105 0.47 -3.97 10.19
N TYR A 106 0.07 -4.89 9.31
CA TYR A 106 0.27 -4.75 7.86
C TYR A 106 -1.04 -4.57 7.11
N GLY A 107 -1.08 -3.52 6.27
CA GLY A 107 -2.15 -3.24 5.33
C GLY A 107 -1.69 -3.48 3.89
N PHE A 108 -2.55 -4.09 3.07
CA PHE A 108 -2.33 -4.31 1.65
C PHE A 108 -3.45 -3.66 0.84
N VAL A 109 -3.08 -2.93 -0.21
CA VAL A 109 -4.03 -2.31 -1.15
C VAL A 109 -3.63 -2.64 -2.57
N GLN A 110 -4.49 -3.35 -3.29
CA GLN A 110 -4.36 -3.49 -4.73
C GLN A 110 -5.16 -2.41 -5.43
N ILE A 111 -4.49 -1.70 -6.34
CA ILE A 111 -5.11 -0.75 -7.24
C ILE A 111 -4.86 -1.12 -8.70
N ILE A 112 -5.79 -0.70 -9.56
CA ILE A 112 -5.60 -0.65 -11.01
C ILE A 112 -5.92 0.76 -11.43
N GLY A 113 -5.06 1.37 -12.23
CA GLY A 113 -5.36 2.71 -12.75
C GLY A 113 -4.63 3.07 -14.01
N ARG A 114 -5.12 4.13 -14.65
CA ARG A 114 -4.54 4.78 -15.83
C ARG A 114 -4.63 6.29 -15.66
N MET A 115 -3.66 7.00 -16.22
CA MET A 115 -3.55 8.46 -16.04
C MET A 115 -4.30 9.25 -17.14
N ASN A 116 -4.57 8.62 -18.28
CA ASN A 116 -5.35 9.18 -19.37
C ASN A 116 -5.93 8.06 -20.27
N ASN A 117 -6.72 8.43 -21.28
CA ASN A 117 -7.37 7.45 -22.17
C ASN A 117 -6.42 6.67 -23.09
N GLN A 118 -5.19 7.15 -23.30
CA GLN A 118 -4.16 6.47 -24.11
C GLN A 118 -3.23 5.60 -23.26
N ASP A 119 -3.27 5.73 -21.94
CA ASP A 119 -2.50 4.94 -21.00
C ASP A 119 -3.18 3.56 -20.80
N PRO A 120 -2.52 2.44 -21.15
CA PRO A 120 -3.02 1.09 -20.88
C PRO A 120 -3.24 0.82 -19.39
N GLY A 121 -2.60 1.62 -18.53
CA GLY A 121 -2.70 1.57 -17.09
C GLY A 121 -1.69 0.62 -16.46
N SER A 122 -1.76 0.52 -15.14
CA SER A 122 -0.92 -0.32 -14.32
C SER A 122 -1.72 -0.98 -13.20
N ALA A 123 -1.28 -2.18 -12.80
CA ALA A 123 -1.64 -2.77 -11.52
C ALA A 123 -0.57 -2.39 -10.50
N VAL A 124 -0.99 -1.92 -9.32
CA VAL A 124 -0.07 -1.58 -8.24
C VAL A 124 -0.49 -2.32 -6.98
N MET A 125 0.47 -2.96 -6.34
CA MET A 125 0.31 -3.63 -5.05
C MET A 125 1.04 -2.80 -4.01
N ASN A 126 0.29 -2.22 -3.07
CA ASN A 126 0.85 -1.43 -1.98
C ASN A 126 0.82 -2.25 -0.70
N ILE A 127 1.90 -2.19 0.07
CA ILE A 127 1.99 -2.71 1.44
C ILE A 127 2.31 -1.52 2.34
N PHE A 128 1.63 -1.45 3.47
CA PHE A 128 1.82 -0.45 4.51
C PHE A 128 2.11 -1.16 5.83
N ARG A 129 3.06 -0.66 6.60
CA ARG A 129 3.23 -1.04 8.00
C ARG A 129 2.67 0.06 8.89
N LEU A 130 1.91 -0.34 9.90
CA LEU A 130 1.33 0.53 10.89
C LEU A 130 2.00 0.33 12.25
N GLU A 131 2.00 1.39 13.06
CA GLU A 131 2.38 1.35 14.46
C GLU A 131 1.36 2.19 15.22
N ASP A 132 0.69 1.58 16.20
CA ASP A 132 -0.38 2.23 16.97
C ASP A 132 -1.47 2.94 16.14
N GLY A 133 -1.72 2.43 14.93
CA GLY A 133 -2.72 2.97 14.01
C GLY A 133 -2.23 4.09 13.09
N ILE A 134 -0.93 4.39 13.10
CA ILE A 134 -0.28 5.33 12.17
C ILE A 134 0.53 4.53 11.16
N ILE A 135 0.44 4.88 9.89
CA ILE A 135 1.25 4.32 8.79
C ILE A 135 2.66 4.88 8.93
N MET A 136 3.61 3.98 9.17
CA MET A 136 5.02 4.31 9.40
C MET A 136 5.90 3.97 8.18
N GLU A 137 5.42 3.13 7.27
CA GLU A 137 6.25 2.61 6.18
C GLU A 137 5.40 2.11 5.03
N HIS A 138 5.92 2.25 3.80
CA HIS A 138 5.23 1.90 2.58
C HIS A 138 6.16 1.25 1.55
N TRP A 139 5.66 0.20 0.91
CA TRP A 139 6.25 -0.41 -0.27
C TRP A 139 5.20 -0.50 -1.37
N ASP A 140 5.61 -0.35 -2.62
CA ASP A 140 4.79 -0.73 -3.76
C ASP A 140 5.55 -1.50 -4.83
N VAL A 141 4.80 -2.31 -5.56
CA VAL A 141 5.23 -2.89 -6.82
C VAL A 141 4.23 -2.48 -7.89
N THR A 142 4.72 -1.79 -8.91
CA THR A 142 3.95 -1.35 -10.06
C THR A 142 4.27 -2.20 -11.28
N GLN A 143 3.23 -2.76 -11.91
CA GLN A 143 3.32 -3.48 -13.17
C GLN A 143 2.43 -2.83 -14.22
N ALA A 144 3.03 -2.39 -15.33
CA ALA A 144 2.28 -1.90 -16.48
C ALA A 144 1.39 -3.01 -17.06
N MET A 145 0.17 -2.65 -17.48
CA MET A 145 -0.74 -3.59 -18.12
C MET A 145 -0.11 -4.09 -19.43
N PRO A 146 0.17 -5.39 -19.57
CA PRO A 146 0.74 -5.93 -20.79
C PRO A 146 -0.33 -5.97 -21.89
N ALA A 147 0.09 -5.86 -23.15
CA ALA A 147 -0.82 -6.02 -24.28
C ALA A 147 -1.45 -7.42 -24.33
N GLU A 148 -0.71 -8.43 -23.89
CA GLU A 148 -1.15 -9.83 -23.86
C GLU A 148 -0.67 -10.50 -22.57
N THR A 149 -1.45 -11.47 -22.07
CA THR A 149 -1.03 -12.35 -20.99
C THR A 149 -1.08 -13.79 -21.45
N ALA A 150 -0.07 -14.59 -21.07
CA ALA A 150 -0.01 -16.00 -21.42
C ALA A 150 -1.23 -16.80 -20.91
N SER A 151 -1.85 -16.36 -19.83
CA SER A 151 -3.03 -16.99 -19.23
C SER A 151 -4.37 -16.47 -19.78
N GLY A 152 -4.37 -15.40 -20.56
CA GLY A 152 -5.57 -14.68 -20.99
C GLY A 152 -6.31 -13.93 -19.88
N ARG A 153 -5.75 -13.85 -18.67
CA ARG A 153 -6.34 -13.11 -17.54
C ARG A 153 -5.69 -11.73 -17.38
N PRO A 154 -6.44 -10.67 -17.06
CA PRO A 154 -5.86 -9.37 -16.74
C PRO A 154 -5.13 -9.42 -15.38
N LEU A 155 -4.25 -8.45 -15.11
CA LEU A 155 -3.51 -8.33 -13.83
C LEU A 155 -4.39 -7.89 -12.64
N GLY A 156 -5.71 -7.91 -12.80
CA GLY A 156 -6.64 -7.13 -12.01
C GLY A 156 -7.89 -7.82 -11.55
#